data_AF-A0AAD6XTL4-F1
#
_entry.id   AF-A0AAD6XTL4-F1
#
_cell.length_a   1.000
_cell.length_b   1.000
_cell.length_c   1.000
_cell.angle_alpha   90.00
_cell.angle_beta   90.00
_cell.angle_gamma   90.00
#
_symmetry.space_group_name_H-M   'P 1'
#
loop_
_entity.id
_entity.type
_entity.pdbx_description
1 polymer ?
#
loop_
_entity_poly.entity_id
_entity_poly.type
_entity_poly.pdbx_seq_one_letter_code
_entity_poly.pdbx_strand_id
1 'polypeptide(L)'
;MVPSQCWGYYNNASAWSLGCQISGVALDVAKNVLCINDPSIGVRLYRLAEKQEVKSLRVPVKRFRRVRQVCLADGNTAIVSGSDHGLVYVHDRRSGDVTTKLKVHPNEWIQTVAAADISGVSTIFAAQSRDISGPNDIFVWRKNAINLRFFAQIAANVQFLFKLVVVLIAAAAVWEKLIGRYVFIPFM
;
A
#
# COMPACT_ATOMS: atom_id res chain seq x y z
N MET A 1 -33.46 -24.13 -13.11
CA MET A 1 -33.44 -22.66 -13.11
C MET A 1 -33.71 -22.20 -11.69
N VAL A 2 -32.71 -21.65 -11.02
CA VAL A 2 -32.83 -21.12 -9.65
C VAL A 2 -32.75 -19.60 -9.75
N PRO A 3 -33.71 -18.83 -9.22
CA PRO A 3 -33.68 -17.38 -9.35
C PRO A 3 -32.60 -16.80 -8.44
N SER A 4 -31.70 -16.01 -9.04
CA SER A 4 -30.70 -15.20 -8.36
C SER A 4 -31.38 -14.05 -7.62
N GLN A 5 -31.51 -14.16 -6.30
CA GLN A 5 -31.88 -13.03 -5.46
C GLN A 5 -30.65 -12.15 -5.21
N CYS A 6 -30.55 -11.09 -6.02
CA CYS A 6 -29.74 -9.93 -5.72
C CYS A 6 -30.31 -9.26 -4.46
N TRP A 7 -29.52 -9.20 -3.40
CA TRP A 7 -29.91 -8.55 -2.15
C TRP A 7 -29.94 -7.03 -2.32
N GLY A 8 -31.13 -6.46 -2.26
CA GLY A 8 -31.38 -5.03 -2.18
C GLY A 8 -32.38 -4.71 -1.06
N TYR A 9 -31.90 -3.88 -0.13
CA TYR A 9 -32.61 -3.02 0.82
C TYR A 9 -33.43 -3.60 1.98
N TYR A 10 -32.88 -3.38 3.19
CA TYR A 10 -33.51 -3.05 4.48
C TYR A 10 -34.96 -3.48 4.68
N ASN A 11 -35.16 -4.55 5.45
CA ASN A 11 -36.13 -4.62 6.57
C ASN A 11 -36.11 -6.03 7.15
N ASN A 12 -35.19 -6.25 8.08
CA ASN A 12 -35.34 -7.16 9.23
C ASN A 12 -34.06 -7.03 10.04
N ALA A 13 -34.16 -6.38 11.21
CA ALA A 13 -33.10 -6.33 12.19
C ALA A 13 -32.86 -7.77 12.71
N SER A 14 -32.08 -8.53 11.96
CA SER A 14 -31.49 -9.77 12.45
C SER A 14 -30.41 -9.41 13.48
N ALA A 15 -30.11 -10.34 14.39
CA ALA A 15 -29.12 -10.23 15.46
C ALA A 15 -27.69 -9.88 15.02
N TRP A 16 -27.49 -9.57 13.74
CA TRP A 16 -26.25 -9.20 13.08
C TRP A 16 -26.19 -7.72 12.66
N SER A 17 -27.28 -6.94 12.83
CA SER A 17 -27.28 -5.51 12.55
C SER A 17 -26.75 -4.73 13.74
N LEU A 18 -25.50 -4.27 13.67
CA LEU A 18 -24.84 -3.50 14.75
C LEU A 18 -25.34 -2.05 14.89
N GLY A 19 -26.42 -1.66 14.19
CA GLY A 19 -26.96 -0.29 14.24
C GLY A 19 -26.03 0.81 13.72
N CYS A 20 -24.77 0.48 13.38
CA CYS A 20 -23.79 1.37 12.77
C CYS A 20 -23.58 0.98 11.30
N GLN A 21 -23.51 1.98 10.42
CA GLN A 21 -23.03 1.77 9.06
C GLN A 21 -21.53 1.45 9.14
N ILE A 22 -21.16 0.19 9.02
CA ILE A 22 -19.78 -0.17 8.71
C ILE A 22 -19.60 0.02 7.20
N SER A 23 -18.51 0.66 6.79
CA SER A 23 -18.22 0.85 5.37
C SER A 23 -17.11 -0.06 4.88
N GLY A 24 -16.14 0.45 4.12
CA GLY A 24 -15.10 -0.36 3.51
C GLY A 24 -14.28 -1.16 4.52
N VAL A 25 -13.74 -2.26 4.02
CA VAL A 25 -12.80 -3.14 4.72
C VAL A 25 -11.54 -3.30 3.87
N ALA A 26 -10.38 -3.38 4.52
CA ALA A 26 -9.13 -3.77 3.90
C ALA A 26 -8.45 -4.85 4.75
N LEU A 27 -7.91 -5.88 4.11
CA LEU A 27 -7.41 -7.07 4.79
C LEU A 27 -6.07 -7.48 4.18
N ASP A 28 -5.11 -7.80 5.03
CA ASP A 28 -3.86 -8.47 4.67
C ASP A 28 -3.63 -9.60 5.68
N VAL A 29 -4.03 -10.81 5.30
CA VAL A 29 -3.98 -12.01 6.15
C VAL A 29 -2.54 -12.37 6.48
N ALA A 30 -1.64 -12.28 5.50
CA ALA A 30 -0.22 -12.62 5.67
C ALA A 30 0.44 -11.73 6.72
N LYS A 31 0.05 -10.44 6.78
CA LYS A 31 0.55 -9.49 7.79
C LYS A 31 -0.34 -9.35 9.01
N ASN A 32 -1.39 -10.15 9.13
CA ASN A 32 -2.29 -10.16 10.28
C ASN A 32 -2.97 -8.80 10.54
N VAL A 33 -3.37 -8.10 9.46
CA VAL A 33 -3.94 -6.74 9.51
C VAL A 33 -5.35 -6.73 8.93
N LEU A 34 -6.29 -6.15 9.69
CA LEU A 34 -7.65 -5.87 9.24
C LEU A 34 -7.98 -4.40 9.53
N CYS A 35 -8.45 -3.68 8.53
CA CYS A 35 -8.93 -2.30 8.65
C CYS A 35 -10.42 -2.26 8.35
N ILE A 36 -11.19 -1.64 9.23
CA ILE A 36 -12.63 -1.44 9.04
C ILE A 36 -12.90 0.05 9.16
N ASN A 37 -13.53 0.65 8.15
CA ASN A 37 -13.90 2.04 8.25
C ASN A 37 -15.23 2.21 9.02
N ASP A 38 -15.16 2.96 10.11
CA ASP A 38 -16.25 3.46 10.92
C ASP A 38 -16.54 4.92 10.49
N PRO A 39 -17.67 5.22 9.82
CA PRO A 39 -18.06 6.57 9.41
C PRO A 39 -18.08 7.60 10.54
N SER A 40 -18.20 7.20 11.81
CA SER A 40 -18.24 8.11 12.95
C SER A 40 -16.86 8.52 13.48
N ILE A 41 -15.84 7.70 13.27
CA ILE A 41 -14.49 7.91 13.82
C ILE A 41 -13.43 8.01 12.72
N GLY A 42 -13.47 7.13 11.72
CA GLY A 42 -12.42 6.93 10.74
C GLY A 42 -12.12 5.44 10.56
N VAL A 43 -10.85 5.07 10.44
CA VAL A 43 -10.46 3.66 10.24
C VAL A 43 -10.10 3.02 11.56
N ARG A 44 -10.73 1.90 11.90
CA ARG A 44 -10.31 1.02 13.00
C ARG A 44 -9.38 -0.05 12.47
N LEU A 45 -8.20 -0.12 13.06
CA LEU A 45 -7.16 -1.09 12.75
C LEU A 45 -7.19 -2.22 13.78
N TYR A 46 -7.27 -3.44 13.29
CA TYR A 46 -7.32 -4.67 14.07
C TYR A 46 -6.15 -5.57 13.73
N ARG A 47 -5.74 -6.36 14.73
CA ARG A 47 -4.93 -7.55 14.52
C ARG A 47 -5.86 -8.74 14.36
N LEU A 48 -5.81 -9.39 13.20
CA LEU A 48 -6.80 -10.40 12.80
C LEU A 48 -6.83 -11.61 13.73
N ALA A 49 -5.65 -12.16 14.08
CA ALA A 49 -5.50 -13.36 14.90
C ALA A 49 -6.00 -13.17 16.34
N GLU A 50 -5.74 -11.99 16.92
CA GLU A 50 -6.15 -11.64 18.29
C GLU A 50 -7.58 -11.09 18.34
N LYS A 51 -8.19 -10.77 17.19
CA LYS A 51 -9.50 -10.13 17.07
C LYS A 51 -9.61 -8.85 17.91
N GLN A 52 -8.49 -8.15 18.08
CA GLN A 52 -8.38 -6.98 18.93
C GLN A 52 -8.15 -5.71 18.10
N GLU A 53 -8.86 -4.63 18.45
CA GLU A 53 -8.57 -3.31 17.92
C GLU A 53 -7.22 -2.84 18.46
N VAL A 54 -6.31 -2.55 17.55
CA VAL A 54 -4.98 -2.01 17.86
C VAL A 54 -5.02 -0.49 17.92
N LYS A 55 -5.77 0.15 17.02
CA LYS A 55 -5.80 1.61 16.90
C LYS A 55 -7.03 2.12 16.16
N SER A 56 -7.50 3.31 16.56
CA SER A 56 -8.47 4.11 15.80
C SER A 56 -7.77 5.27 15.10
N LEU A 57 -7.83 5.31 13.77
CA LEU A 57 -7.26 6.32 12.90
C LEU A 57 -8.33 7.35 12.57
N ARG A 58 -8.25 8.52 13.20
CA ARG A 58 -9.33 9.50 13.15
C ARG A 58 -9.38 10.23 11.81
N VAL A 59 -10.56 10.20 11.18
CA VAL A 59 -10.88 10.98 9.98
C VAL A 59 -12.03 11.93 10.36
N PRO A 60 -11.81 13.26 10.32
CA PRO A 60 -12.85 14.23 10.63
C PRO A 60 -14.14 13.96 9.85
N VAL A 61 -15.27 14.07 10.54
CA VAL A 61 -16.60 13.97 9.94
C VAL A 61 -17.16 15.38 9.93
N LYS A 62 -17.46 15.90 8.74
CA LYS A 62 -17.99 17.27 8.57
C LYS A 62 -19.42 17.29 8.06
N ARG A 63 -19.94 16.15 7.61
CA ARG A 63 -21.28 15.96 7.05
C ARG A 63 -21.94 14.76 7.70
N PHE A 64 -23.00 14.26 7.05
CA PHE A 64 -23.65 13.02 7.42
C PHE A 64 -22.69 11.82 7.31
N ARG A 65 -22.89 10.81 8.15
CA ARG A 65 -22.13 9.56 8.13
C ARG A 65 -22.31 8.88 6.78
N ARG A 66 -21.32 9.04 5.89
CA ARG A 66 -21.28 8.40 4.58
C ARG A 66 -20.34 7.20 4.64
N VAL A 67 -20.70 6.16 3.89
CA VAL A 67 -19.85 4.99 3.69
C VAL A 67 -18.57 5.44 3.00
N ARG A 68 -17.40 5.05 3.52
CA ARG A 68 -16.09 5.40 2.94
C ARG A 68 -15.30 4.13 2.69
N GLN A 69 -14.61 4.06 1.56
CA GLN A 69 -13.67 2.99 1.30
C GLN A 69 -12.36 3.24 2.06
N VAL A 70 -11.70 2.14 2.41
CA VAL A 70 -10.37 2.10 3.01
C VAL A 70 -9.54 1.07 2.23
N CYS A 71 -8.25 1.33 2.07
CA CYS A 71 -7.31 0.38 1.48
C CYS A 71 -5.93 0.47 2.14
N LEU A 72 -5.15 -0.59 1.98
CA LEU A 72 -3.75 -0.66 2.43
C LEU A 72 -2.84 -0.19 1.29
N ALA A 73 -1.83 0.61 1.61
CA ALA A 73 -0.87 1.15 0.65
C ALA A 73 0.57 0.92 1.12
N ASP A 74 1.54 1.20 0.24
CA ASP A 74 2.98 1.15 0.51
C ASP A 74 3.40 -0.19 1.15
N GLY A 75 2.92 -1.30 0.61
CA GLY A 75 3.22 -2.63 1.17
C GLY A 75 2.71 -2.79 2.60
N ASN A 76 1.53 -2.25 2.91
CA ASN A 76 0.90 -2.29 4.24
C ASN A 76 1.69 -1.49 5.30
N THR A 77 2.34 -0.40 4.90
CA THR A 77 2.91 0.59 5.84
C THR A 77 2.02 1.81 5.97
N ALA A 78 1.13 2.04 5.00
CA ALA A 78 0.17 3.12 5.02
C ALA A 78 -1.27 2.60 4.91
N ILE A 79 -2.21 3.37 5.47
CA ILE A 79 -3.65 3.15 5.37
C ILE A 79 -4.26 4.38 4.71
N VAL A 80 -5.04 4.14 3.66
CA VAL A 80 -5.68 5.20 2.87
C VAL A 80 -7.18 5.15 3.08
N SER A 81 -7.79 6.30 3.35
CA SER A 81 -9.24 6.41 3.53
C SER A 81 -9.79 7.68 2.89
N GLY A 82 -10.97 7.57 2.30
CA GLY A 82 -11.72 8.74 1.81
C GLY A 82 -12.34 9.53 2.97
N SER A 83 -12.79 10.76 2.68
CA SER A 83 -13.57 11.58 3.63
C SER A 83 -14.89 12.05 3.04
N ASP A 84 -15.75 12.59 3.89
CA ASP A 84 -17.03 13.21 3.50
C ASP A 84 -16.87 14.69 3.06
N HIS A 85 -15.64 15.20 3.05
CA HIS A 85 -15.33 16.62 2.84
C HIS A 85 -14.15 16.84 1.89
N GLY A 86 -13.90 15.88 1.00
CA GLY A 86 -13.09 16.14 -0.19
C GLY A 86 -11.62 15.78 -0.08
N LEU A 87 -11.27 15.06 0.98
CA LEU A 87 -9.89 14.71 1.29
C LEU A 87 -9.73 13.20 1.31
N VAL A 88 -8.59 12.75 0.81
CA VAL A 88 -8.09 11.40 1.06
C VAL A 88 -7.01 11.50 2.13
N TYR A 89 -7.18 10.75 3.20
CA TYR A 89 -6.24 10.69 4.31
C TYR A 89 -5.32 9.49 4.13
N VAL A 90 -4.01 9.75 4.19
CA VAL A 90 -2.97 8.72 4.23
C VAL A 90 -2.39 8.71 5.64
N HIS A 91 -2.61 7.61 6.34
CA HIS A 91 -2.10 7.38 7.69
C HIS A 91 -0.87 6.49 7.65
N ASP A 92 0.16 6.82 8.42
CA ASP A 92 1.18 5.84 8.78
C ASP A 92 0.54 4.76 9.66
N ARG A 93 0.63 3.49 9.27
CA ARG A 93 -0.04 2.41 10.00
C ARG A 93 0.54 2.21 11.40
N ARG A 94 1.85 2.45 11.57
CA ARG A 94 2.56 2.19 12.84
C ARG A 94 2.26 3.28 13.85
N SER A 95 2.53 4.54 13.50
CA SER A 95 2.29 5.69 14.39
C SER A 95 0.80 6.01 14.49
N GLY A 96 0.04 5.80 13.40
CA GLY A 96 -1.37 6.16 13.28
C GLY A 96 -1.60 7.61 12.85
N ASP A 97 -0.52 8.37 12.68
CA ASP A 97 -0.59 9.78 12.32
C ASP A 97 -0.97 9.95 10.85
N VAL A 98 -1.63 11.07 10.55
CA VAL A 98 -1.89 11.46 9.17
C VAL A 98 -0.59 11.99 8.56
N THR A 99 0.03 11.20 7.69
CA THR A 99 1.22 11.60 6.95
C THR A 99 0.87 12.60 5.85
N THR A 100 -0.22 12.35 5.12
CA THR A 100 -0.60 13.16 3.95
C THR A 100 -2.10 13.32 3.86
N LYS A 101 -2.54 14.52 3.43
CA LYS A 101 -3.93 14.82 3.05
C LYS A 101 -3.96 15.19 1.57
N LEU A 102 -4.53 14.33 0.74
CA LEU A 102 -4.64 14.56 -0.69
C LEU A 102 -5.97 15.25 -0.98
N LYS A 103 -5.89 16.41 -1.64
CA LYS A 103 -7.06 17.23 -1.96
C LYS A 103 -7.66 16.76 -3.28
N VAL A 104 -8.96 16.47 -3.26
CA VAL A 104 -9.73 16.04 -4.42
C VAL A 104 -10.57 17.23 -4.90
N HIS A 105 -11.70 17.47 -4.25
CA HIS A 105 -12.50 18.69 -4.36
C HIS A 105 -13.01 19.11 -2.99
N PRO A 106 -12.98 20.41 -2.64
CA PRO A 106 -13.50 20.86 -1.37
C PRO A 106 -14.98 20.50 -1.24
N ASN A 107 -15.38 20.02 -0.07
CA ASN A 107 -16.77 19.73 0.23
C ASN A 107 -17.39 18.67 -0.72
N GLU A 108 -16.64 17.63 -1.09
CA GLU A 108 -17.20 16.49 -1.83
C GLU A 108 -16.97 15.17 -1.10
N TRP A 109 -17.87 14.21 -1.27
CA TRP A 109 -17.71 12.90 -0.64
C TRP A 109 -16.83 12.00 -1.52
N ILE A 110 -15.77 11.46 -0.94
CA ILE A 110 -14.92 10.46 -1.58
C ILE A 110 -15.55 9.08 -1.39
N GLN A 111 -16.07 8.53 -2.47
CA GLN A 111 -16.79 7.25 -2.45
C GLN A 111 -15.85 6.06 -2.45
N THR A 112 -14.82 6.11 -3.30
CA THR A 112 -13.89 5.01 -3.50
C THR A 112 -12.45 5.49 -3.43
N VAL A 113 -11.62 4.67 -2.80
CA VAL A 113 -10.17 4.80 -2.81
C VAL A 113 -9.56 3.43 -3.12
N ALA A 114 -8.50 3.43 -3.92
CA ALA A 114 -7.70 2.26 -4.20
C ALA A 114 -6.22 2.63 -4.13
N ALA A 115 -5.38 1.67 -3.77
CA ALA A 115 -3.94 1.84 -3.77
C ALA A 115 -3.29 0.67 -4.51
N ALA A 116 -2.26 0.97 -5.26
CA ALA A 116 -1.49 -0.01 -6.00
C ALA A 116 -0.01 0.37 -5.99
N ASP A 117 0.85 -0.63 -6.07
CA ASP A 117 2.25 -0.41 -6.44
C ASP A 117 2.37 -0.54 -7.97
N ILE A 118 2.68 0.58 -8.64
CA ILE A 118 2.83 0.63 -10.09
C ILE A 118 4.29 0.91 -10.42
N SER A 119 4.98 -0.15 -10.86
CA SER A 119 6.40 -0.13 -11.18
C SER A 119 7.26 0.34 -9.99
N GLY A 120 7.00 -0.18 -8.80
CA GLY A 120 7.75 0.11 -7.57
C GLY A 120 7.44 1.47 -6.97
N VAL A 121 6.33 2.08 -7.41
CA VAL A 121 5.92 3.38 -6.96
C VAL A 121 4.49 3.28 -6.48
N SER A 122 4.30 3.56 -5.19
CA SER A 122 2.97 3.60 -4.62
C SER A 122 2.13 4.68 -5.26
N THR A 123 0.94 4.26 -5.69
CA THR A 123 -0.02 5.06 -6.41
C THR A 123 -1.37 4.93 -5.72
N ILE A 124 -2.00 6.07 -5.45
CA ILE A 124 -3.32 6.17 -4.83
C ILE A 124 -4.29 6.68 -5.88
N PHE A 125 -5.43 6.01 -5.97
CA PHE A 125 -6.57 6.39 -6.78
C PHE A 125 -7.71 6.79 -5.85
N ALA A 126 -8.42 7.85 -6.20
CA ALA A 126 -9.69 8.17 -5.56
C ALA A 126 -10.68 8.60 -6.62
N ALA A 127 -11.93 8.22 -6.44
CA ALA A 127 -12.99 8.74 -7.26
C ALA A 127 -14.11 9.29 -6.40
N GLN A 128 -14.70 10.34 -6.94
CA GLN A 128 -15.96 10.89 -6.49
C GLN A 128 -16.96 10.61 -7.61
N SER A 129 -18.17 10.17 -7.27
CA SER A 129 -19.29 10.21 -8.19
C SER A 129 -20.29 11.26 -7.71
N ARG A 130 -20.60 12.19 -8.60
CA ARG A 130 -21.75 13.08 -8.46
C ARG A 130 -22.97 12.41 -9.09
N ASP A 131 -24.11 13.09 -9.09
CA ASP A 131 -25.29 12.66 -9.85
C ASP A 131 -24.94 12.39 -11.32
N ILE A 132 -25.77 11.58 -12.00
CA ILE A 132 -25.55 11.04 -13.35
C ILE A 132 -25.18 12.13 -14.38
N SER A 133 -25.60 13.37 -14.16
CA SER A 133 -25.37 14.51 -15.04
C SER A 133 -24.06 15.30 -14.76
N GLY A 134 -23.34 14.99 -13.69
CA GLY A 134 -22.13 15.70 -13.29
C GLY A 134 -20.82 15.05 -13.75
N PRO A 135 -19.71 15.79 -13.78
CA PRO A 135 -18.39 15.21 -14.02
C PRO A 135 -18.02 14.24 -12.90
N ASN A 136 -17.57 13.04 -13.28
CA ASN A 136 -17.09 11.99 -12.39
C ASN A 136 -15.58 11.86 -12.57
N ASP A 137 -14.83 12.58 -11.74
CA ASP A 137 -13.39 12.66 -11.85
C ASP A 137 -12.69 11.55 -11.05
N ILE A 138 -11.67 10.96 -11.66
CA ILE A 138 -10.74 10.03 -11.01
C ILE A 138 -9.42 10.75 -10.79
N PHE A 139 -8.97 10.76 -9.54
CA PHE A 139 -7.75 11.42 -9.12
C PHE A 139 -6.68 10.36 -8.86
N VAL A 140 -5.46 10.65 -9.31
CA VAL A 140 -4.32 9.76 -9.20
C VAL A 140 -3.16 10.51 -8.58
N TRP A 141 -2.64 10.01 -7.46
CA TRP A 141 -1.41 10.51 -6.85
C TRP A 141 -0.36 9.44 -6.88
N ARG A 142 0.83 9.83 -7.31
CA ARG A 142 2.00 8.97 -7.29
C ARG A 142 2.96 9.48 -6.23
N LYS A 143 3.40 8.61 -5.32
CA LYS A 143 4.44 8.98 -4.35
C LYS A 143 5.70 9.33 -5.13
N ASN A 144 6.32 10.47 -4.81
CA ASN A 144 7.61 10.82 -5.39
C ASN A 144 8.65 9.81 -4.91
N ALA A 145 8.93 8.81 -5.75
CA ALA A 145 10.04 7.93 -5.54
C ALA A 145 11.31 8.72 -5.85
N ILE A 146 12.01 9.19 -4.81
CA ILE A 146 13.46 9.31 -4.95
C ILE A 146 13.91 7.89 -5.31
N ASN A 147 14.39 7.69 -6.54
CA ASN A 147 14.51 6.38 -7.18
C ASN A 147 15.22 5.33 -6.28
N LEU A 148 14.48 4.68 -5.39
CA LEU A 148 14.98 3.59 -4.56
C LEU A 148 15.44 2.43 -5.43
N ARG A 149 14.80 2.26 -6.61
CA ARG A 149 15.22 1.35 -7.67
C ARG A 149 16.58 1.74 -8.27
N PHE A 150 16.87 3.02 -8.43
CA PHE A 150 18.19 3.48 -8.89
C PHE A 150 19.26 3.15 -7.85
N PHE A 151 19.01 3.40 -6.57
CA PHE A 151 19.94 3.01 -5.51
C PHE A 151 20.11 1.49 -5.37
N ALA A 152 19.02 0.72 -5.46
CA ALA A 152 19.08 -0.74 -5.45
C ALA A 152 19.83 -1.28 -6.68
N GLN A 153 19.62 -0.68 -7.86
CA GLN A 153 20.35 -1.03 -9.08
C GLN A 153 21.83 -0.69 -8.96
N ILE A 154 22.18 0.49 -8.41
CA ILE A 154 23.57 0.86 -8.13
C ILE A 154 24.19 -0.14 -7.15
N ALA A 155 23.50 -0.48 -6.07
CA ALA A 155 24.01 -1.44 -5.09
C ALA A 155 24.25 -2.82 -5.72
N ALA A 156 23.33 -3.30 -6.55
CA ALA A 156 23.49 -4.56 -7.29
C ALA A 156 24.67 -4.51 -8.27
N ASN A 157 24.84 -3.40 -9.00
CA ASN A 157 25.96 -3.20 -9.93
C ASN A 157 27.31 -3.14 -9.18
N VAL A 158 27.36 -2.47 -8.02
CA VAL A 158 28.55 -2.41 -7.16
C VAL A 158 28.90 -3.80 -6.62
N GLN A 159 27.91 -4.58 -6.18
CA GLN A 159 28.14 -5.97 -5.74
C GLN A 159 28.66 -6.85 -6.88
N PHE A 160 28.13 -6.67 -8.09
CA PHE A 160 28.60 -7.40 -9.27
C PHE A 160 30.06 -7.05 -9.61
N LEU A 161 30.40 -5.76 -9.64
CA LEU A 161 31.78 -5.29 -9.85
C LEU A 161 32.74 -5.83 -8.79
N PHE A 162 32.34 -5.80 -7.51
CA PHE A 162 33.15 -6.36 -6.43
C PHE A 162 33.42 -7.85 -6.64
N LYS A 163 32.39 -8.64 -6.98
CA LYS A 163 32.56 -10.08 -7.28
C LYS A 163 33.48 -10.32 -8.48
N LEU A 164 33.38 -9.50 -9.52
CA LEU A 164 34.23 -9.58 -10.70
C LEU A 164 35.71 -9.34 -10.33
N VAL A 165 35.99 -8.32 -9.52
CA VAL A 165 37.35 -8.02 -9.04
C VAL A 165 37.92 -9.19 -8.23
N VAL A 166 37.14 -9.78 -7.32
CA VAL A 166 37.57 -10.95 -6.54
C VAL A 166 37.93 -12.14 -7.45
N VAL A 167 37.12 -12.41 -8.48
CA VAL A 167 37.40 -13.48 -9.45
C VAL A 167 38.67 -13.19 -10.25
N LEU A 168 38.89 -11.95 -10.68
CA LEU A 168 40.11 -11.57 -11.42
C LEU A 168 41.37 -11.70 -10.56
N ILE A 169 41.33 -11.29 -9.29
CA ILE A 169 42.45 -11.46 -8.35
C ILE A 169 42.74 -12.96 -8.14
N ALA A 170 41.71 -13.77 -7.95
CA ALA A 170 41.88 -15.22 -7.79
C ALA A 170 42.46 -15.86 -9.07
N ALA A 171 41.99 -15.46 -10.25
CA ALA A 171 42.50 -15.94 -11.53
C ALA A 171 43.97 -15.56 -11.73
N ALA A 172 44.36 -14.33 -11.41
CA ALA A 172 45.75 -13.88 -11.46
C ALA A 172 46.66 -14.68 -10.52
N ALA A 173 46.22 -14.94 -9.29
CA ALA A 173 46.98 -15.75 -8.33
C ALA A 173 47.15 -17.20 -8.79
N VAL A 174 46.14 -17.79 -9.43
CA VAL A 174 46.23 -19.12 -10.03
C VAL A 174 47.18 -19.11 -11.23
N TRP A 175 47.11 -18.08 -12.08
CA TRP A 175 47.97 -17.92 -13.24
C TRP A 175 49.45 -17.81 -12.86
N GLU A 176 49.80 -17.03 -11.84
CA GLU A 176 51.17 -16.95 -11.33
C GLU A 176 51.68 -18.30 -10.82
N LYS A 177 50.85 -19.05 -10.09
CA LYS A 177 51.21 -20.41 -9.64
C LYS A 177 51.42 -21.39 -10.80
N LEU A 178 50.68 -21.24 -11.89
CA LEU A 178 50.83 -22.09 -13.07
C LEU A 178 52.10 -21.74 -13.85
N ILE A 179 52.34 -20.46 -14.16
CA ILE A 179 53.56 -20.04 -14.88
C ILE A 179 54.82 -20.34 -14.08
N GLY A 180 54.82 -20.11 -12.77
CA GLY A 180 55.97 -20.43 -11.90
C GLY A 180 56.38 -21.90 -11.94
N ARG A 181 55.46 -22.81 -12.31
CA ARG A 181 55.78 -24.24 -12.51
C ARG A 181 56.38 -24.57 -13.87
N TYR A 182 56.18 -23.74 -14.89
CA TYR A 182 56.65 -24.00 -16.26
C TYR A 182 58.00 -23.34 -16.59
N VAL A 183 58.43 -22.31 -15.85
CA VAL A 183 59.70 -21.59 -16.12
C VAL A 183 60.92 -22.30 -15.49
N PHE A 184 60.72 -23.30 -14.63
CA PHE A 184 61.79 -24.06 -13.98
C PHE A 184 62.02 -25.43 -14.66
N ILE A 185 62.34 -25.46 -15.95
CA ILE A 185 62.97 -26.62 -16.58
C ILE A 185 64.46 -26.29 -16.70
N PRO A 186 65.33 -26.78 -15.81
CA PRO A 186 66.76 -26.61 -16.00
C PRO A 186 67.16 -27.39 -17.26
N PHE A 187 67.66 -26.69 -18.27
CA PHE A 187 68.39 -27.32 -19.37
C PHE A 187 69.68 -27.91 -18.77
N MET A 188 69.69 -29.24 -18.63
CA MET A 188 70.88 -30.05 -18.37
C MET A 188 71.22 -30.83 -19.64
#